data_AF-A0A1I7S5F1-F1
#
_entry.id   AF-A0A1I7S5F1-F1
#
_cell.length_a   1.000
_cell.length_b   1.000
_cell.length_c   1.000
_cell.angle_alpha   90.00
_cell.angle_beta   90.00
_cell.angle_gamma   90.00
#
_symmetry.space_group_name_H-M   'P 1'
#
loop_
_entity.id
_entity.type
_entity.pdbx_description
1 polymer ?
#
loop_
_entity_poly.entity_id
_entity_poly.type
_entity_poly.pdbx_seq_one_letter_code
_entity_poly.pdbx_strand_id
1 'polypeptide(L)'
;MIARNLLGLTKRSAQIAAVRNVHKATEGTPPMRFISVPEKVATYLFIAFTFLSYPTYVMFRLDRLRPKPDNELSPETQAALEEHRAARLARSH
;
A
#
# COMPACT_ATOMS: atom_id res chain seq x y z
N MET A 1 -15.63 0.21 29.60
CA MET A 1 -16.05 -1.21 29.70
C MET A 1 -15.71 -2.04 28.45
N ILE A 2 -15.58 -1.42 27.27
CA ILE A 2 -15.33 -2.10 25.98
C ILE A 2 -13.93 -2.72 25.87
N ALA A 3 -12.89 -2.06 26.39
CA ALA A 3 -11.50 -2.51 26.26
C ALA A 3 -11.19 -3.87 26.92
N ARG A 4 -11.81 -4.19 28.07
CA ARG A 4 -11.64 -5.49 28.73
C ARG A 4 -12.24 -6.65 27.92
N ASN A 5 -13.36 -6.40 27.26
CA ASN A 5 -14.04 -7.42 26.45
C ASN A 5 -13.24 -7.69 25.16
N LEU A 6 -12.64 -6.65 24.57
CA LEU A 6 -11.74 -6.80 23.42
C LEU A 6 -10.49 -7.60 23.79
N LEU A 7 -9.87 -7.30 24.93
CA LEU A 7 -8.68 -8.02 25.42
C LEU A 7 -8.99 -9.48 25.78
N GLY A 8 -10.21 -9.76 26.26
CA GLY A 8 -10.69 -11.13 26.50
C GLY A 8 -10.88 -11.93 25.21
N LEU A 9 -11.41 -11.29 24.16
CA LEU A 9 -11.60 -11.89 22.84
C LEU A 9 -10.27 -12.22 22.16
N THR A 10 -9.26 -11.34 22.24
CA THR A 10 -7.93 -11.57 21.65
C THR A 10 -7.15 -12.66 22.38
N LYS A 11 -7.27 -12.74 23.71
CA LYS A 11 -6.67 -13.83 24.50
C LYS A 11 -7.31 -15.18 24.17
N ARG A 12 -8.63 -15.20 24.03
CA ARG A 12 -9.38 -16.42 23.69
C ARG A 12 -9.11 -16.88 22.26
N SER A 13 -9.00 -15.97 21.30
CA SER A 13 -8.64 -16.32 19.91
C SER A 13 -7.20 -16.83 19.82
N ALA A 14 -6.25 -16.23 20.54
CA ALA A 14 -4.87 -16.70 20.62
C ALA A 14 -4.77 -18.11 21.23
N GLN A 15 -5.54 -18.39 22.29
CA GLN A 15 -5.58 -19.73 22.91
C GLN A 15 -6.19 -20.78 21.97
N ILE A 16 -7.29 -20.47 21.28
CA ILE A 16 -7.92 -21.40 20.33
C ILE A 16 -7.00 -21.68 19.13
N ALA A 17 -6.27 -20.67 18.64
CA ALA A 17 -5.27 -20.82 17.59
C ALA A 17 -4.09 -21.69 18.07
N ALA A 18 -3.60 -21.48 19.29
CA ALA A 18 -2.51 -22.27 19.86
C ALA A 18 -2.88 -23.76 20.01
N VAL A 19 -4.07 -24.06 20.53
CA VAL A 19 -4.55 -25.45 20.70
C VAL A 19 -4.79 -26.14 19.35
N ARG A 20 -5.34 -25.42 18.34
CA ARG A 20 -5.50 -25.98 16.99
C ARG A 20 -4.17 -26.26 16.29
N ASN A 21 -3.15 -25.45 16.53
CA ASN A 21 -1.82 -25.67 15.93
C ASN A 21 -1.11 -26.88 16.53
N VAL A 22 -1.33 -27.19 17.81
CA VAL A 22 -0.76 -28.38 18.47
C VAL A 22 -1.41 -29.67 17.95
N HIS A 23 -2.73 -29.70 17.76
CA HIS A 23 -3.42 -30.89 17.25
C HIS A 23 -3.12 -31.16 15.76
N LYS A 24 -2.77 -30.13 14.97
CA LYS A 24 -2.52 -30.25 13.53
C LYS A 24 -1.06 -30.52 13.14
N ALA A 25 -0.14 -30.54 14.10
CA ALA A 25 1.29 -30.60 13.82
C ALA A 25 1.91 -32.01 13.87
N THR A 26 1.18 -33.02 14.37
CA THR A 26 1.81 -34.33 14.66
C THR A 26 1.47 -35.44 13.65
N GLU A 27 0.36 -35.35 12.92
CA GLU A 27 -0.09 -36.37 11.94
C GLU A 27 -0.57 -35.73 10.61
N GLY A 28 -0.21 -34.47 10.36
CA GLY A 28 -0.49 -33.82 9.08
C GLY A 28 0.54 -34.27 8.06
N THR A 29 0.08 -34.74 6.90
CA THR A 29 0.82 -35.00 5.64
C THR A 29 2.24 -34.41 5.59
N PRO A 30 3.24 -35.18 5.08
CA PRO A 30 4.66 -34.85 5.16
C PRO A 30 4.93 -33.38 4.84
N PRO A 31 5.80 -32.71 5.61
CA PRO A 31 5.93 -31.26 5.59
C PRO A 31 6.08 -30.79 4.15
N MET A 32 5.22 -29.85 3.75
CA MET A 32 5.40 -29.00 2.57
C MET A 32 6.91 -28.73 2.45
N ARG A 33 7.52 -29.15 1.32
CA ARG A 33 8.98 -29.06 1.06
C ARG A 33 9.59 -27.90 1.84
N PHE A 34 10.56 -28.19 2.70
CA PHE A 34 11.25 -27.19 3.49
C PHE A 34 11.69 -26.05 2.58
N ILE A 35 10.94 -24.94 2.64
CA ILE A 35 11.24 -23.72 1.90
C ILE A 35 12.05 -22.84 2.83
N SER A 36 13.25 -22.51 2.40
CA SER A 36 14.18 -21.68 3.13
C SER A 36 13.61 -20.26 3.32
N VAL A 37 14.05 -19.56 4.35
CA VAL A 37 13.67 -18.16 4.59
C VAL A 37 13.88 -17.28 3.34
N PRO A 38 15.01 -17.33 2.61
CA PRO A 38 15.18 -16.52 1.40
C PRO A 38 14.16 -16.85 0.31
N GLU A 39 13.80 -18.12 0.12
CA GLU A 39 12.78 -18.50 -0.87
C GLU A 39 11.38 -17.96 -0.51
N LYS A 40 11.04 -17.92 0.79
CA LYS A 40 9.80 -17.27 1.26
C LYS A 40 9.81 -15.78 0.96
N VAL A 41 10.92 -15.10 1.26
CA VAL A 41 11.08 -13.65 1.01
C VAL A 41 11.01 -13.37 -0.48
N ALA A 42 11.70 -14.15 -1.31
CA ALA A 42 11.68 -14.02 -2.76
C ALA A 42 10.27 -14.19 -3.33
N THR A 43 9.53 -15.20 -2.86
CA THR A 43 8.14 -15.45 -3.27
C THR A 43 7.24 -14.27 -2.89
N TYR A 44 7.38 -13.74 -1.67
CA TYR A 44 6.63 -12.58 -1.21
C TYR A 44 6.91 -11.34 -2.07
N LEU A 45 8.19 -11.04 -2.33
CA LEU A 45 8.58 -9.90 -3.15
C LEU A 45 8.13 -10.05 -4.61
N PHE A 46 8.18 -11.26 -5.16
CA PHE A 46 7.68 -11.55 -6.49
C PHE A 46 6.19 -11.24 -6.59
N ILE A 47 5.38 -11.77 -5.68
CA ILE A 47 3.94 -11.50 -5.64
C ILE A 47 3.70 -9.99 -5.50
N ALA A 48 4.31 -9.35 -4.50
CA ALA A 48 4.14 -7.91 -4.28
C ALA A 48 4.49 -7.09 -5.54
N PHE A 49 5.61 -7.40 -6.20
CA PHE A 49 6.03 -6.72 -7.41
C PHE A 49 5.07 -6.96 -8.57
N THR A 50 4.62 -8.20 -8.80
CA THR A 50 3.65 -8.51 -9.86
C THR A 50 2.37 -7.70 -9.68
N PHE A 51 1.80 -7.67 -8.48
CA PHE A 51 0.56 -6.96 -8.21
C PHE A 51 0.71 -5.43 -8.19
N LEU A 52 1.88 -4.90 -7.83
CA LEU A 52 2.15 -3.45 -7.88
C LEU A 52 2.59 -2.96 -9.26
N SER A 53 3.19 -3.81 -10.09
CA SER A 53 3.83 -3.39 -11.36
C SER A 53 2.89 -2.62 -12.28
N TYR A 54 1.72 -3.19 -12.54
CA TYR A 54 0.71 -2.61 -13.43
C TYR A 54 0.06 -1.32 -12.88
N PRO A 55 -0.52 -1.30 -11.66
CA PRO A 55 -1.14 -0.08 -11.14
C PRO A 55 -0.13 1.06 -11.00
N THR A 56 1.10 0.76 -10.59
CA THR A 56 2.18 1.76 -10.47
C THR A 56 2.50 2.37 -11.84
N TYR A 57 2.64 1.53 -12.87
CA TYR A 57 2.85 1.99 -14.24
C TYR A 57 1.70 2.88 -14.75
N VAL A 58 0.45 2.47 -14.52
CA VAL A 58 -0.73 3.23 -14.95
C VAL A 58 -0.77 4.58 -14.25
N MET A 59 -0.58 4.63 -12.92
CA MET A 59 -0.58 5.88 -12.15
C MET A 59 0.47 6.88 -12.67
N PHE A 60 1.68 6.42 -12.97
CA PHE A 60 2.71 7.29 -13.53
C PHE A 60 2.44 7.73 -14.98
N ARG A 61 1.66 6.96 -15.74
CA ARG A 61 1.32 7.27 -17.14
C ARG A 61 -0.07 7.90 -17.28
N LEU A 62 -0.78 8.21 -16.18
CA LEU A 62 -2.13 8.77 -16.24
C LEU A 62 -2.22 10.03 -17.09
N ASP A 63 -1.24 10.93 -16.98
CA ASP A 63 -1.22 12.18 -17.77
C ASP A 63 -1.11 11.94 -19.29
N ARG A 64 -0.56 10.79 -19.72
CA ARG A 64 -0.51 10.40 -21.14
C ARG A 64 -1.72 9.59 -21.56
N LEU A 65 -2.26 8.76 -20.66
CA LEU A 65 -3.44 7.92 -20.92
C LEU A 65 -4.72 8.75 -20.97
N ARG A 66 -4.75 9.83 -20.19
CA ARG A 66 -5.83 10.80 -20.15
C ARG A 66 -5.20 12.18 -20.34
N PRO A 67 -4.98 12.61 -21.60
CA PRO A 67 -4.53 13.97 -21.87
C PRO A 67 -5.45 14.93 -21.12
N LYS A 68 -4.85 15.79 -20.30
CA LYS A 68 -5.62 16.81 -19.57
C LYS A 68 -6.34 17.66 -20.62
N PRO A 69 -7.63 17.97 -20.44
CA PRO A 69 -8.26 18.98 -21.28
C PRO A 69 -7.38 20.23 -21.21
N ASP A 70 -7.18 20.90 -22.34
CA ASP A 70 -6.44 22.15 -22.37
C ASP A 70 -7.09 23.09 -21.34
N ASN A 71 -6.39 23.30 -20.22
CA ASN A 71 -6.79 24.25 -19.20
C ASN A 71 -6.47 25.63 -19.77
N GLU A 72 -7.25 26.06 -20.74
CA GLU A 72 -7.27 27.44 -21.21
C GLU A 72 -7.84 28.30 -20.07
N LEU A 73 -6.96 28.66 -19.14
CA LEU A 73 -7.24 29.68 -18.15
C LEU A 73 -7.57 30.96 -18.91
N SER A 74 -8.65 31.63 -18.51
CA SER A 74 -8.95 32.98 -19.02
C SER A 74 -7.71 33.88 -18.86
N PRO A 75 -7.46 34.82 -19.79
CA PRO A 75 -6.27 35.66 -19.76
C PRO A 75 -6.12 36.44 -18.45
N GLU A 76 -7.24 36.82 -17.83
CA GLU A 76 -7.29 37.46 -16.51
C GLU A 76 -6.73 36.55 -15.40
N THR A 77 -7.14 35.27 -15.38
CA THR A 77 -6.66 34.30 -14.38
C THR A 77 -5.18 33.94 -14.56
N GLN A 78 -4.65 34.01 -15.80
CA GLN A 78 -3.21 33.79 -16.05
C GLN A 78 -2.37 34.96 -15.51
N ALA A 79 -2.81 36.20 -15.76
CA ALA A 79 -2.14 37.40 -15.25
C ALA A 79 -2.08 37.42 -13.71
N ALA A 80 -3.18 37.07 -13.04
CA ALA A 80 -3.22 36.98 -11.58
C ALA A 80 -2.26 35.89 -11.03
N LEU A 81 -2.16 34.74 -11.70
CA LEU A 81 -1.24 33.66 -11.32
C LEU A 81 0.23 34.06 -11.47
N GLU A 82 0.56 34.83 -12.51
CA GLU A 82 1.91 35.34 -12.75
C GLU A 82 2.30 36.39 -11.70
N GLU A 83 1.40 37.32 -11.38
CA GLU A 83 1.61 38.30 -10.31
C GLU A 83 1.87 37.62 -8.96
N HIS A 84 1.07 36.61 -8.61
CA HIS A 84 1.27 35.83 -7.40
C HIS A 84 2.58 35.03 -7.38
N ARG A 85 3.04 34.50 -8.53
CA ARG A 85 4.35 33.84 -8.64
C ARG A 85 5.50 34.82 -8.48
N ALA A 86 5.42 35.99 -9.10
CA ALA A 86 6.43 37.04 -9.00
C ALA A 86 6.57 37.53 -7.55
N ALA A 87 5.45 37.76 -6.84
CA ALA A 87 5.45 38.13 -5.43
C ALA A 87 6.07 37.03 -4.54
N ARG A 88 5.86 35.75 -4.87
CA ARG A 88 6.47 34.62 -4.15
C ARG A 88 7.99 34.56 -4.34
N LEU A 89 8.49 34.83 -5.55
CA LEU A 89 9.92 34.85 -5.86
C LEU A 89 10.62 36.05 -5.24
N ALA A 90 9.97 37.22 -5.27
CA ALA A 90 10.50 38.45 -4.65
C ALA A 90 10.58 38.33 -3.12
N ARG A 91 9.71 37.54 -2.48
CA ARG A 91 9.73 37.29 -1.02
C ARG A 91 10.78 36.26 -0.59
N SER A 92 11.22 35.39 -1.50
CA SER A 92 12.23 34.37 -1.21
C SER A 92 13.68 34.86 -1.39
N HIS A 93 13.86 36.13 -1.71
CA HIS A 93 15.13 36.79 -1.94
C HIS A 93 15.39 37.85 -0.86
#